data_AF-A0A7X9C4B1-F1
#
_entry.id   AF-A0A7X9C4B1-F1
#
_cell.length_a   1.000
_cell.length_b   1.000
_cell.length_c   1.000
_cell.angle_alpha   90.00
_cell.angle_beta   90.00
_cell.angle_gamma   90.00
#
_symmetry.space_group_name_H-M   'P 1'
#
loop_
_entity.id
_entity.type
_entity.pdbx_description
1 polymer ?
#
loop_
_entity_poly.entity_id
_entity_poly.type
_entity_poly.pdbx_seq_one_letter_code
_entity_poly.pdbx_strand_id
1 'polypeptide(L)'
;MRYLKVLFCLLLGFMLSTATVKAEKKDKSKVYAVGVSISFKSPTIFYTDVQELEGGVIEKGFLKGRDRYSYQFKGFLEVDKEAPNQTCAIYFSNDKGKLEKRISSLLRKYKKESSYSVVPVSSNEFTFTNPFISEGE
;
A
#
# COMPACT_ATOMS: atom_id res chain seq x y z
N MET A 1 -48.46 -25.57 -18.88
CA MET A 1 -46.98 -25.67 -19.04
C MET A 1 -46.34 -24.51 -19.82
N ARG A 2 -46.92 -24.02 -20.93
CA ARG A 2 -46.27 -23.01 -21.80
C ARG A 2 -46.13 -21.63 -21.15
N TYR A 3 -47.15 -21.18 -20.40
CA TYR A 3 -47.13 -19.90 -19.68
C TYR A 3 -46.35 -19.94 -18.35
N LEU A 4 -46.21 -21.11 -17.74
CA LEU A 4 -45.44 -21.29 -16.50
C LEU A 4 -43.94 -21.11 -16.76
N LYS A 5 -43.45 -21.57 -17.93
CA LYS A 5 -42.08 -21.31 -18.38
C LYS A 5 -41.83 -19.83 -18.68
N VAL A 6 -42.81 -19.14 -19.27
CA VAL A 6 -42.73 -17.70 -19.56
C VAL A 6 -42.73 -16.87 -18.27
N LEU A 7 -43.55 -17.26 -17.28
CA LEU A 7 -43.59 -16.63 -15.96
C LEU A 7 -42.26 -16.82 -15.19
N PHE A 8 -41.65 -18.01 -15.32
CA PHE A 8 -40.35 -18.30 -14.71
C PHE A 8 -39.19 -17.52 -15.37
N CYS A 9 -39.24 -17.32 -16.69
CA CYS A 9 -38.28 -16.48 -17.41
C CYS A 9 -38.40 -14.98 -17.04
N LEU A 10 -39.61 -14.49 -16.80
CA LEU A 10 -39.84 -13.12 -16.33
C LEU A 10 -39.35 -12.88 -14.90
N LEU A 11 -39.46 -13.89 -14.02
CA LEU A 11 -38.94 -13.82 -12.65
C LEU A 11 -37.40 -13.89 -12.59
N LEU A 12 -36.76 -14.63 -13.50
CA LEU A 12 -35.30 -14.69 -13.60
C LEU A 12 -34.66 -13.39 -14.14
N GLY A 13 -35.40 -12.61 -14.93
CA GLY A 13 -34.94 -11.32 -15.46
C GLY A 13 -34.80 -10.20 -14.42
N PHE A 14 -35.39 -10.36 -13.23
CA PHE A 14 -35.36 -9.34 -12.17
C PHE A 14 -34.22 -9.53 -11.14
N MET A 15 -33.45 -10.63 -11.24
CA MET A 15 -32.34 -10.93 -10.31
C MET A 15 -30.95 -10.46 -10.80
N LEU A 16 -30.85 -9.84 -11.98
CA LEU A 16 -29.60 -9.25 -12.49
C LEU A 16 -29.60 -7.72 -12.44
N SER A 17 -29.92 -7.15 -11.28
CA SER A 17 -29.62 -5.73 -11.04
C SER A 17 -29.40 -5.42 -9.57
N THR A 18 -28.61 -6.24 -8.85
CA THR A 18 -27.86 -5.71 -7.71
C THR A 18 -26.51 -5.21 -8.24
N ALA A 19 -26.55 -4.14 -9.02
CA ALA A 19 -25.39 -3.25 -9.05
C ALA A 19 -25.30 -2.71 -7.62
N THR A 20 -24.44 -3.33 -6.80
CA THR A 20 -24.00 -2.74 -5.55
C THR A 20 -23.31 -1.44 -5.94
N VAL A 21 -24.06 -0.34 -5.97
CA VAL A 21 -23.50 1.00 -5.92
C VAL A 21 -22.77 1.03 -4.60
N LYS A 22 -21.47 0.72 -4.64
CA LYS A 22 -20.59 0.89 -3.50
C LYS A 22 -20.51 2.40 -3.32
N ALA A 23 -21.40 2.93 -2.48
CA ALA A 23 -21.34 4.29 -2.05
C ALA A 23 -19.91 4.53 -1.57
N GLU A 24 -19.18 5.39 -2.27
CA GLU A 24 -17.94 5.96 -1.77
C GLU A 24 -18.32 6.81 -0.56
N LYS A 25 -18.46 6.15 0.59
CA LYS A 25 -18.37 6.85 1.86
C LYS A 25 -17.03 7.55 1.81
N LYS A 26 -17.06 8.87 1.69
CA LYS A 26 -16.02 9.82 2.11
C LYS A 26 -15.82 9.72 3.63
N ASP A 27 -15.68 8.50 4.13
CA ASP A 27 -15.04 8.30 5.42
C ASP A 27 -13.57 8.64 5.20
N LYS A 28 -12.95 9.30 6.17
CA LYS A 28 -11.49 9.47 6.19
C LYS A 28 -10.88 8.08 6.36
N SER A 29 -10.87 7.30 5.28
CA SER A 29 -10.41 5.92 5.30
C SER A 29 -8.93 5.95 5.65
N LYS A 30 -8.59 5.33 6.76
CA LYS A 30 -7.20 5.16 7.20
C LYS A 30 -6.36 4.69 6.02
N VAL A 31 -5.27 5.40 5.75
CA VAL A 31 -4.31 5.03 4.72
C VAL A 31 -3.15 4.36 5.40
N TYR A 32 -2.82 3.16 4.96
CA TYR A 32 -1.66 2.41 5.43
C TYR A 32 -0.56 2.44 4.37
N ALA A 33 0.69 2.45 4.80
CA ALA A 33 1.84 2.45 3.91
C ALA A 33 2.99 1.56 4.40
N VAL A 34 3.80 1.12 3.45
CA VAL A 34 5.07 0.42 3.65
C VAL A 34 6.10 1.02 2.70
N GLY A 35 7.24 1.43 3.25
CA GLY A 35 8.42 1.75 2.46
C GLY A 35 9.17 0.48 2.10
N VAL A 36 9.55 0.33 0.83
CA VAL A 36 10.42 -0.75 0.35
C VAL A 36 11.53 -0.15 -0.47
N SER A 37 12.76 -0.60 -0.26
CA SER A 37 13.91 -0.18 -1.06
C SER A 37 14.64 -1.37 -1.67
N ILE A 38 15.42 -1.09 -2.70
CA ILE A 38 16.32 -2.07 -3.32
C ILE A 38 17.60 -1.37 -3.76
N SER A 39 18.74 -2.04 -3.54
CA SER A 39 20.03 -1.65 -4.10
C SER A 39 20.51 -2.71 -5.09
N PHE A 40 20.98 -2.24 -6.24
CA PHE A 40 21.59 -3.09 -7.27
C PHE A 40 23.10 -3.25 -7.09
N LYS A 41 23.74 -2.37 -6.30
CA LYS A 41 25.19 -2.42 -6.03
C LYS A 41 25.52 -3.43 -4.94
N SER A 42 24.71 -3.43 -3.88
CA SER A 42 24.75 -4.40 -2.80
C SER A 42 23.32 -4.92 -2.68
N PRO A 43 23.02 -6.16 -3.10
CA PRO A 43 21.65 -6.66 -3.25
C PRO A 43 20.99 -6.80 -1.88
N THR A 44 20.44 -5.69 -1.41
CA THR A 44 19.78 -5.54 -0.12
C THR A 44 18.44 -4.86 -0.35
N ILE A 45 17.43 -5.37 0.32
CA ILE A 45 16.07 -4.84 0.32
C ILE A 45 15.74 -4.45 1.75
N PHE A 46 15.47 -3.17 1.99
CA PHE A 46 14.90 -2.73 3.26
C PHE A 46 13.38 -2.62 3.11
N TYR A 47 12.64 -2.92 4.18
CA TYR A 47 11.20 -2.67 4.22
C TYR A 47 10.76 -2.24 5.62
N THR A 48 9.84 -1.28 5.68
CA THR A 48 9.28 -0.83 6.95
C THR A 48 8.17 -1.77 7.44
N ASP A 49 7.82 -1.66 8.71
CA ASP A 49 6.51 -2.08 9.19
C ASP A 49 5.38 -1.40 8.41
N VAL A 50 4.17 -1.98 8.46
CA VAL A 50 2.96 -1.37 7.91
C VAL A 50 2.47 -0.30 8.88
N GLN A 51 2.54 0.95 8.45
CA GLN A 51 2.21 2.12 9.27
C GLN A 51 0.90 2.75 8.80
N GLU A 52 0.11 3.29 9.73
CA GLU A 52 -1.00 4.18 9.42
C GLU A 52 -0.42 5.58 9.16
N LEU A 53 -0.72 6.16 8.00
CA LEU A 53 -0.24 7.50 7.65
C LEU A 53 -1.14 8.57 8.28
N GLU A 54 -0.55 9.38 9.16
CA GLU A 54 -1.22 10.54 9.69
C GLU A 54 -1.59 11.51 8.56
N GLY A 55 -2.89 11.81 8.43
CA GLY A 55 -3.40 12.67 7.35
C GLY A 55 -3.23 12.10 5.95
N GLY A 56 -2.98 10.80 5.80
CA GLY A 56 -2.84 10.16 4.50
C GLY A 56 -4.11 10.30 3.65
N VAL A 57 -3.94 10.63 2.36
CA VAL A 57 -5.04 10.77 1.41
C VAL A 57 -4.73 10.00 0.13
N ILE A 58 -5.68 9.16 -0.31
CA ILE A 58 -5.66 8.56 -1.64
C ILE A 58 -6.64 9.31 -2.54
N GLU A 59 -6.13 9.95 -3.59
CA GLU A 59 -6.93 10.66 -4.59
C GLU A 59 -6.74 9.98 -5.95
N LYS A 60 -7.85 9.60 -6.61
CA LYS A 60 -7.83 8.96 -7.93
C LYS A 60 -6.92 7.72 -8.01
N GLY A 61 -6.81 6.98 -6.90
CA GLY A 61 -5.95 5.78 -6.79
C GLY A 61 -4.48 6.05 -6.46
N PHE A 62 -4.09 7.31 -6.24
CA PHE A 62 -2.72 7.69 -5.90
C PHE A 62 -2.62 8.24 -4.48
N LEU A 63 -1.58 7.86 -3.74
CA LEU A 63 -1.23 8.49 -2.47
C LEU A 63 -0.75 9.92 -2.72
N LYS A 64 -1.41 10.90 -2.10
CA LYS A 64 -0.98 12.29 -2.16
C LYS A 64 0.39 12.44 -1.49
N GLY A 65 1.35 13.05 -2.18
CA GLY A 65 2.73 13.22 -1.66
C GLY A 65 3.54 11.93 -1.59
N ARG A 66 3.18 10.91 -2.38
CA ARG A 66 3.89 9.62 -2.44
C ARG A 66 5.40 9.75 -2.62
N ASP A 67 5.83 10.71 -3.44
CA ASP A 67 7.22 11.07 -3.67
C ASP A 67 7.91 11.53 -2.38
N ARG A 68 7.28 12.44 -1.62
CA ARG A 68 7.81 12.95 -0.35
C ARG A 68 7.96 11.85 0.70
N TYR A 69 6.97 10.96 0.83
CA TYR A 69 7.09 9.78 1.70
C TYR A 69 8.24 8.87 1.26
N SER A 70 8.43 8.68 -0.05
CA SER A 70 9.56 7.91 -0.58
C SER A 70 10.90 8.57 -0.26
N TYR A 71 10.97 9.91 -0.27
CA TYR A 71 12.16 10.66 0.11
C TYR A 71 12.45 10.58 1.60
N GLN A 72 11.45 10.58 2.48
CA GLN A 72 11.66 10.35 3.92
C GLN A 72 12.35 9.00 4.16
N PHE A 73 11.83 7.92 3.55
CA PHE A 73 12.43 6.59 3.72
C PHE A 73 13.82 6.52 3.10
N LYS A 74 14.02 7.14 1.93
CA LYS A 74 15.35 7.23 1.30
C LYS A 74 16.35 7.96 2.21
N GLY A 75 15.96 9.12 2.76
CA GLY A 75 16.82 9.91 3.64
C GLY A 75 17.23 9.14 4.88
N PHE A 76 16.29 8.43 5.52
CA PHE A 76 16.59 7.53 6.64
C PHE A 76 17.60 6.44 6.26
N LEU A 77 17.43 5.81 5.10
CA LEU A 77 18.38 4.78 4.66
C LEU A 77 19.77 5.36 4.37
N GLU A 78 19.84 6.56 3.78
CA GLU A 78 21.09 7.23 3.46
C GLU A 78 21.85 7.69 4.71
N VAL A 79 21.14 8.29 5.67
CA VAL A 79 21.74 8.91 6.86
C VAL A 79 21.88 7.91 8.01
N ASP A 80 20.80 7.24 8.41
CA ASP A 80 20.77 6.41 9.62
C ASP A 80 21.22 4.96 9.38
N LYS A 81 21.08 4.45 8.15
CA LYS A 81 21.51 3.10 7.78
C LYS A 81 22.79 3.04 6.97
N GLU A 82 23.40 4.20 6.67
CA GLU A 82 24.59 4.30 5.81
C GLU A 82 24.45 3.50 4.50
N ALA A 83 23.22 3.45 3.97
CA ALA A 83 22.84 2.63 2.83
C ALA A 83 22.47 3.53 1.64
N PRO A 84 23.46 4.16 0.96
CA PRO A 84 23.19 5.06 -0.15
C PRO A 84 22.79 4.32 -1.43
N ASN A 85 22.25 5.09 -2.39
CA ASN A 85 21.85 4.61 -3.72
C ASN A 85 20.72 3.56 -3.69
N GLN A 86 19.88 3.63 -2.67
CA GLN A 86 18.68 2.81 -2.56
C GLN A 86 17.56 3.37 -3.45
N THR A 87 17.02 2.53 -4.33
CA THR A 87 15.79 2.86 -5.06
C THR A 87 14.61 2.57 -4.15
N CYS A 88 13.90 3.61 -3.72
CA CYS A 88 12.81 3.51 -2.76
C CYS A 88 11.44 3.61 -3.44
N ALA A 89 10.47 2.87 -2.92
CA ALA A 89 9.08 2.92 -3.34
C ALA A 89 8.15 2.79 -2.13
N ILE A 90 7.05 3.55 -2.16
CA ILE A 90 5.97 3.43 -1.19
C ILE A 90 4.84 2.60 -1.78
N TYR A 91 4.44 1.57 -1.03
CA TYR A 91 3.21 0.80 -1.24
C TYR A 91 2.17 1.26 -0.24
N PHE A 92 0.93 1.43 -0.67
CA PHE A 92 -0.12 1.99 0.17
C PHE A 92 -1.50 1.34 -0.11
N SER A 93 -2.41 1.45 0.85
CA SER A 93 -3.76 0.89 0.76
C SER A 93 -4.67 1.46 1.86
N ASN A 94 -5.98 1.50 1.61
CA ASN A 94 -6.99 1.72 2.67
C ASN A 94 -7.34 0.42 3.42
N ASP A 95 -6.72 -0.69 3.04
CA ASP A 95 -6.94 -2.02 3.60
C ASP A 95 -5.57 -2.59 4.02
N LYS A 96 -5.33 -2.59 5.34
CA LYS A 96 -4.09 -3.05 5.97
C LYS A 96 -3.78 -4.50 5.61
N GLY A 97 -4.78 -5.38 5.69
CA GLY A 97 -4.60 -6.81 5.42
C GLY A 97 -4.25 -7.12 3.97
N LYS A 98 -4.81 -6.36 3.01
CA LYS A 98 -4.41 -6.46 1.59
C LYS A 98 -2.97 -5.97 1.38
N LEU A 99 -2.57 -4.89 2.05
CA LEU A 99 -1.22 -4.36 1.95
C LEU A 99 -0.20 -5.35 2.52
N GLU A 100 -0.45 -5.88 3.71
CA GLU A 100 0.37 -6.92 4.36
C GLU A 100 0.56 -8.12 3.43
N LYS A 101 -0.52 -8.69 2.90
CA LYS A 101 -0.45 -9.83 1.96
C LYS A 101 0.38 -9.52 0.72
N ARG A 102 0.22 -8.31 0.15
CA ARG A 102 0.98 -7.87 -1.04
C ARG A 102 2.47 -7.78 -0.73
N ILE A 103 2.84 -7.17 0.40
CA ILE A 103 4.24 -7.04 0.81
C ILE A 103 4.84 -8.40 1.17
N SER A 104 4.15 -9.24 1.94
CA SER A 104 4.62 -10.60 2.24
C SER A 104 4.85 -11.42 0.96
N SER A 105 3.98 -11.28 -0.04
CA SER A 105 4.16 -11.95 -1.34
C SER A 105 5.33 -11.40 -2.14
N LEU A 106 5.59 -10.09 -2.07
CA LEU A 106 6.75 -9.44 -2.70
C LEU A 106 8.05 -9.92 -2.06
N LEU A 107 8.15 -9.81 -0.73
CA LEU A 107 9.33 -10.20 0.03
C LEU A 107 9.62 -11.70 -0.09
N ARG A 108 8.61 -12.56 -0.19
CA ARG A 108 8.80 -13.99 -0.41
C ARG A 108 9.48 -14.31 -1.74
N LYS A 109 9.29 -13.49 -2.78
CA LYS A 109 9.99 -13.68 -4.07
C LYS A 109 11.48 -13.41 -3.88
N TYR A 110 11.82 -12.29 -3.28
CA TYR A 110 13.21 -11.91 -3.03
C TYR A 110 13.91 -12.79 -2.00
N LYS A 111 13.21 -13.33 -0.99
CA LYS A 111 13.80 -14.29 -0.06
C LYS A 111 14.13 -15.65 -0.70
N LYS A 112 13.41 -16.02 -1.77
CA LYS A 112 13.70 -17.25 -2.54
C LYS A 112 14.90 -17.05 -3.48
N GLU A 113 15.05 -15.84 -4.00
CA GLU A 113 16.23 -15.43 -4.76
C GLU A 113 17.38 -15.18 -3.78
N SER A 114 18.27 -16.16 -3.59
CA SER A 114 19.36 -16.13 -2.60
C SER A 114 20.37 -14.99 -2.79
N SER A 115 20.21 -14.16 -3.81
CA SER A 115 21.04 -12.99 -4.11
C SER A 115 20.71 -11.77 -3.25
N TYR A 116 19.50 -11.65 -2.69
CA TYR A 116 19.10 -10.46 -1.93
C TYR A 116 19.03 -10.71 -0.42
N SER A 117 19.68 -9.83 0.36
CA SER A 117 19.44 -9.72 1.80
C SER A 117 18.18 -8.90 2.07
N VAL A 118 17.23 -9.43 2.85
CA VAL A 118 15.96 -8.77 3.16
C VAL A 118 15.95 -8.31 4.61
N VAL A 119 15.98 -7.00 4.84
CA VAL A 119 16.19 -6.38 6.15
C VAL A 119 14.92 -5.60 6.58
N PRO A 120 14.25 -5.98 7.68
CA PRO A 120 13.16 -5.18 8.24
C PRO A 120 13.67 -3.89 8.88
N VAL A 121 12.84 -2.84 8.84
CA VAL A 121 12.99 -1.59 9.57
C VAL A 121 11.76 -1.42 10.44
N SER A 122 11.95 -1.46 11.76
CA SER A 122 10.85 -1.38 12.71
C SER A 122 10.29 0.04 12.84
N SER A 123 9.05 0.16 13.32
CA SER A 123 8.40 1.46 13.58
C SER A 123 9.12 2.30 14.64
N ASN A 124 9.95 1.68 15.48
CA ASN A 124 10.80 2.38 16.45
C ASN A 124 12.00 3.06 15.79
N GLU A 125 12.45 2.58 14.64
CA GLU A 125 13.59 3.13 13.91
C GLU A 125 13.14 4.16 12.88
N PHE A 126 11.98 3.96 12.26
CA PHE A 126 11.47 4.86 11.22
C PHE A 126 9.95 4.92 11.27
N THR A 127 9.42 6.14 11.30
CA THR A 127 7.98 6.41 11.14
C THR A 127 7.76 7.51 10.11
N PHE A 128 6.77 7.32 9.23
CA PHE A 128 6.39 8.34 8.25
C PHE A 128 5.75 9.54 8.95
N THR A 129 6.20 10.74 8.57
CA THR A 129 5.58 11.99 9.01
C THR A 129 4.72 12.57 7.90
N ASN A 130 3.68 13.33 8.26
CA ASN A 130 2.83 13.98 7.27
C ASN A 130 3.63 15.05 6.50
N PRO A 131 3.85 14.89 5.18
CA PRO A 131 4.72 15.77 4.40
C PRO A 131 4.06 17.10 3.99
N PHE A 132 2.85 17.36 4.49
CA PHE A 132 2.08 18.58 4.25
C PHE A 132 2.00 19.47 5.49
N ILE A 133 2.43 18.99 6.65
CA ILE A 133 2.54 19.79 7.86
C ILE A 133 3.97 20.33 7.89
N SER A 134 4.13 21.65 7.87
CA SER A 134 5.42 22.28 8.16
C SER A 134 5.71 22.08 9.65
N GLU A 135 6.87 21.51 9.98
CA GLU A 135 7.39 21.58 11.35
C GLU A 135 7.68 23.05 11.68
N GLY A 136 6.71 23.73 12.30
CA GLY A 136 6.81 25.16 12.62
C GLY A 136 5.47 25.83 12.89
N GLU A 137 4.92 25.58 14.08
CA GLU A 137 4.36 26.62 14.97
C GLU A 137 5.00 26.45 16.35
#